data_AF-A0A0J1FIL2-F1
#
_entry.id   AF-A0A0J1FIL2-F1
#
_cell.length_a   1.000
_cell.length_b   1.000
_cell.length_c   1.000
_cell.angle_alpha   90.00
_cell.angle_beta   90.00
_cell.angle_gamma   90.00
#
_symmetry.space_group_name_H-M   'P 1'
#
loop_
_entity.id
_entity.type
_entity.pdbx_description
1 polymer ?
#
loop_
_entity_poly.entity_id
_entity_poly.type
_entity_poly.pdbx_seq_one_letter_code
_entity_poly.pdbx_strand_id
1 'polypeptide(L)'
;MKKHPAILNFLASIYFENNMEVKEDIKEILSQGQNFKNNTAFVGMDTSKFKGSVNPELVMKMLFWIGEGYAARSSYQTEVDYDTLSIEMNDCLNLLKNNLYKEEYL
;
A
#
# COMPACT_ATOMS: atom_id res chain seq x y z
N MET A 1 4.09 10.41 10.67
CA MET A 1 3.78 9.32 11.63
C MET A 1 4.51 9.48 12.97
N LYS A 2 5.83 9.78 13.02
CA LYS A 2 6.56 10.02 14.29
C LYS A 2 5.97 11.12 15.20
N LYS A 3 5.33 12.17 14.64
CA LYS A 3 4.64 13.23 15.40
C LYS A 3 3.27 12.84 15.98
N HIS A 4 2.63 11.81 15.42
CA HIS A 4 1.29 11.35 15.82
C HIS A 4 1.26 9.82 15.83
N PRO A 5 1.95 9.16 16.78
CA PRO A 5 2.12 7.70 16.77
C PRO A 5 0.78 6.95 16.83
N ALA A 6 -0.22 7.51 17.52
CA ALA A 6 -1.55 6.91 17.64
C ALA A 6 -2.38 6.95 16.34
N ILE A 7 -2.03 7.80 15.37
CA ILE A 7 -2.85 7.96 14.15
C ILE A 7 -2.83 6.70 13.29
N LEU A 8 -1.71 5.97 13.27
CA LEU A 8 -1.62 4.75 12.48
C LEU A 8 -2.50 3.65 13.08
N ASN A 9 -2.45 3.48 14.40
CA ASN A 9 -3.29 2.49 15.09
C ASN A 9 -4.79 2.80 14.91
N PHE A 10 -5.17 4.08 14.97
CA PHE A 10 -6.54 4.50 14.69
C PHE A 10 -6.96 4.22 13.23
N LEU A 11 -6.11 4.53 12.25
CA LEU A 11 -6.42 4.24 10.85
C LEU A 11 -6.50 2.73 10.56
N ALA A 12 -5.62 1.93 11.19
CA ALA A 12 -5.66 0.48 11.11
C ALA A 12 -6.93 -0.09 11.75
N SER A 13 -7.35 0.42 12.91
CA SER A 13 -8.60 -0.04 13.55
C SER A 13 -9.83 0.25 12.71
N ILE A 14 -9.88 1.40 12.02
CA ILE A 14 -10.94 1.69 11.03
C ILE A 14 -10.88 0.69 9.88
N TYR A 15 -9.69 0.43 9.33
CA TYR A 15 -9.52 -0.45 8.19
C TYR A 15 -10.00 -1.88 8.45
N PHE A 16 -9.77 -2.39 9.66
CA PHE A 16 -10.16 -3.73 10.08
C PHE A 16 -11.42 -3.77 10.96
N GLU A 17 -12.22 -2.70 10.97
CA GLU A 17 -13.46 -2.62 11.76
C GLU A 17 -14.48 -3.64 11.26
N ASN A 18 -15.12 -4.35 12.19
CA ASN A 18 -16.07 -5.43 11.90
C ASN A 18 -17.36 -5.35 12.71
N ASN A 19 -17.51 -4.34 13.57
CA ASN A 19 -18.72 -4.10 14.33
C ASN A 19 -19.90 -3.86 13.39
N MET A 20 -20.98 -4.64 13.57
CA MET A 20 -22.15 -4.63 12.70
C MET A 20 -22.85 -3.27 12.63
N GLU A 21 -22.73 -2.42 13.65
CA GLU A 21 -23.35 -1.09 13.70
C GLU A 21 -22.69 -0.09 12.74
N VAL A 22 -21.38 -0.21 12.49
CA VAL A 22 -20.59 0.80 11.76
C VAL A 22 -19.84 0.26 10.55
N LYS A 23 -19.75 -1.07 10.39
CA LYS A 23 -18.94 -1.70 9.34
C LYS A 23 -19.37 -1.30 7.92
N GLU A 24 -20.66 -1.11 7.66
CA GLU A 24 -21.12 -0.80 6.30
C GLU A 24 -20.82 0.67 5.95
N ASP A 25 -21.03 1.60 6.89
CA ASP A 25 -20.65 3.01 6.72
C ASP A 25 -19.13 3.16 6.51
N ILE A 26 -18.33 2.42 7.28
CA ILE A 26 -16.87 2.43 7.14
C ILE A 26 -16.45 1.84 5.79
N LYS A 27 -17.06 0.74 5.33
CA LYS A 27 -16.80 0.18 4.00
C LYS A 27 -17.12 1.19 2.90
N GLU A 28 -18.23 1.91 3.02
CA GLU A 28 -18.59 2.94 2.05
C GLU A 28 -17.51 4.03 1.98
N ILE A 29 -17.07 4.56 3.13
CA ILE A 29 -15.98 5.55 3.22
C ILE A 29 -14.68 5.01 2.58
N LEU A 30 -14.30 3.77 2.90
CA LEU A 30 -13.09 3.15 2.37
C LEU A 30 -13.18 2.94 0.85
N SER A 31 -14.36 2.57 0.33
CA SER A 31 -14.59 2.35 -1.10
C SER A 31 -14.42 3.63 -1.94
N GLN A 32 -14.84 4.78 -1.40
CA GLN A 32 -14.65 6.08 -2.04
C GLN A 32 -13.16 6.41 -2.19
N GLY A 33 -12.36 6.10 -1.17
CA GLY A 33 -10.90 6.25 -1.21
C GLY A 33 -10.23 5.28 -2.21
N GLN A 34 -10.76 4.08 -2.39
CA GLN A 34 -10.22 3.08 -3.32
C GLN A 34 -10.43 3.49 -4.79
N ASN A 35 -11.62 4.00 -5.12
CA ASN A 35 -11.92 4.53 -6.45
C ASN A 35 -11.03 5.74 -6.80
N PHE A 36 -10.77 6.62 -5.83
CA PHE A 36 -9.84 7.73 -6.01
C PHE A 36 -8.40 7.27 -6.27
N LYS A 37 -7.93 6.24 -5.55
CA LYS A 37 -6.58 5.67 -5.73
C LYS A 37 -6.41 5.04 -7.10
N ASN A 38 -7.36 4.23 -7.57
CA ASN A 38 -7.24 3.55 -8.86
C ASN A 38 -7.26 4.53 -10.05
N ASN A 39 -8.08 5.58 -9.99
CA ASN A 39 -8.16 6.57 -11.07
C ASN A 39 -6.97 7.54 -11.10
N THR A 40 -6.25 7.71 -9.99
CA THR A 40 -5.16 8.70 -9.88
C THR A 40 -3.78 8.08 -9.92
N ALA A 41 -3.60 6.82 -9.47
CA ALA A 41 -2.29 6.19 -9.33
C ALA A 41 -1.52 6.05 -10.65
N PHE A 42 -2.22 5.97 -11.79
CA PHE A 42 -1.61 5.84 -13.11
C PHE A 42 -1.50 7.18 -13.86
N VAL A 43 -2.10 8.26 -13.35
CA VAL A 43 -2.06 9.56 -14.01
C VAL A 43 -0.63 10.12 -13.95
N GLY A 44 0.00 10.26 -15.12
CA GLY A 44 1.38 10.71 -15.24
C GLY A 44 2.44 9.63 -14.97
N MET A 45 2.03 8.37 -14.80
CA MET A 45 2.97 7.26 -14.63
C MET A 45 3.61 6.88 -15.97
N ASP A 46 4.94 6.83 -16.00
CA ASP A 46 5.69 6.30 -17.15
C ASP A 46 5.72 4.77 -17.13
N THR A 47 4.74 4.17 -17.79
CA THR A 47 4.64 2.71 -17.92
C THR A 47 5.59 2.14 -18.98
N SER A 48 6.27 2.97 -19.76
CA SER A 48 7.18 2.52 -20.83
C SER A 48 8.44 1.80 -20.30
N LYS A 49 8.76 2.00 -19.02
CA LYS A 49 9.90 1.40 -18.32
C LYS A 49 9.72 -0.09 -18.01
N PHE A 50 8.48 -0.56 -17.94
CA PHE A 50 8.19 -1.96 -17.66
C PHE A 50 8.48 -2.86 -18.85
N LYS A 51 8.90 -4.11 -18.59
CA LYS A 51 9.00 -5.15 -19.63
C LYS A 51 7.63 -5.33 -20.31
N GLY A 52 7.61 -5.65 -21.60
CA GLY A 52 6.37 -5.74 -22.38
C GLY A 52 5.36 -6.78 -21.89
N SER A 53 5.79 -7.77 -21.10
CA SER A 53 4.94 -8.79 -20.48
C SER A 53 4.34 -8.37 -19.13
N VAL A 54 4.75 -7.23 -18.58
CA VAL A 54 4.33 -6.80 -17.24
C VAL A 54 3.05 -5.97 -17.34
N ASN A 55 2.06 -6.32 -16.51
CA ASN A 55 0.86 -5.52 -16.32
C ASN A 55 1.07 -4.55 -15.12
N PRO A 56 1.19 -3.23 -15.33
CA PRO A 56 1.39 -2.26 -14.25
C PRO A 56 0.26 -2.24 -13.21
N GLU A 57 -0.98 -2.55 -13.61
CA GLU A 57 -2.10 -2.64 -12.67
C GLU A 57 -1.91 -3.77 -11.66
N LEU A 58 -1.39 -4.91 -12.12
CA LEU A 58 -1.07 -6.03 -11.25
C LEU A 58 0.09 -5.68 -10.30
N VAL A 59 1.08 -4.93 -10.78
CA VAL A 59 2.18 -4.44 -9.94
C VAL A 59 1.64 -3.51 -8.84
N MET A 60 0.76 -2.57 -9.19
CA MET A 60 0.13 -1.70 -8.21
C MET A 60 -0.70 -2.48 -7.18
N LYS A 61 -1.42 -3.53 -7.62
CA LYS A 61 -2.15 -4.43 -6.72
C LYS A 61 -1.22 -5.14 -5.75
N MET A 62 -0.05 -5.61 -6.20
CA MET A 62 0.96 -6.20 -5.33
C MET A 62 1.46 -5.20 -4.28
N LEU A 63 1.75 -3.96 -4.67
CA LEU A 63 2.16 -2.90 -3.74
C LEU A 63 1.08 -2.60 -2.70
N PHE A 64 -0.19 -2.60 -3.11
CA PHE A 64 -1.31 -2.44 -2.19
C PHE A 64 -1.35 -3.55 -1.14
N TRP A 65 -1.22 -4.82 -1.56
CA TRP A 65 -1.20 -5.96 -0.64
C TRP A 65 -0.02 -5.94 0.34
N ILE A 66 1.16 -5.50 -0.11
CA ILE A 66 2.31 -5.31 0.79
C ILE A 66 1.97 -4.27 1.86
N GLY A 67 1.40 -3.13 1.45
CA GLY A 67 0.95 -2.08 2.38
C GLY A 67 -0.12 -2.56 3.38
N GLU A 68 -1.12 -3.32 2.91
CA GLU A 68 -2.14 -3.93 3.78
C GLU A 68 -1.52 -4.91 4.78
N GLY A 69 -0.59 -5.76 4.34
CA GLY A 69 0.10 -6.70 5.21
C GLY A 69 0.84 -6.00 6.36
N TYR A 70 1.47 -4.86 6.07
CA TYR A 70 2.11 -4.04 7.10
C TYR A 70 1.10 -3.39 8.05
N ALA A 71 -0.01 -2.86 7.53
CA ALA A 71 -1.08 -2.30 8.38
C ALA A 71 -1.69 -3.36 9.31
N ALA A 72 -1.91 -4.57 8.81
CA ALA A 72 -2.38 -5.72 9.59
C ALA A 72 -1.37 -6.14 10.66
N ARG A 73 -0.06 -6.02 10.40
CA ARG A 73 0.96 -6.31 11.42
C ARG A 73 0.98 -5.26 12.51
N SER A 74 0.85 -3.98 12.15
CA SER A 74 0.86 -2.88 13.13
C SER A 74 -0.30 -2.94 14.12
N SER A 75 -1.45 -3.52 13.78
CA SER A 75 -2.57 -3.64 14.71
C SER A 75 -2.31 -4.59 15.89
N TYR A 76 -1.28 -5.44 15.80
CA TYR A 76 -0.88 -6.36 16.88
C TYR A 76 0.40 -5.92 17.61
N GLN A 77 1.04 -4.82 17.19
CA GLN A 77 2.30 -4.35 17.75
C GLN A 77 2.09 -3.03 18.53
N THR A 78 2.59 -2.98 19.76
CA THR A 78 2.51 -1.79 20.62
C THR A 78 3.37 -0.65 20.10
N GLU A 79 4.42 -0.97 19.35
CA GLU A 79 5.36 -0.02 18.77
C GLU A 79 5.78 -0.50 17.38
N VAL A 80 5.76 0.41 16.40
CA VAL A 80 6.13 0.13 15.01
C VAL A 80 7.48 0.77 14.75
N ASP A 81 8.48 -0.04 14.42
CA ASP A 81 9.76 0.45 13.91
C ASP A 81 9.61 0.85 12.44
N TYR A 82 9.30 2.13 12.24
CA TYR A 82 9.14 2.72 10.91
C TYR A 82 10.43 2.72 10.08
N ASP A 83 11.59 2.74 10.72
CA ASP A 83 12.86 2.81 10.00
C ASP A 83 13.15 1.43 9.38
N THR A 84 12.96 0.35 10.15
CA THR A 84 13.02 -1.03 9.63
C THR A 84 11.96 -1.28 8.56
N LEU A 85 10.71 -0.87 8.80
CA LEU A 85 9.62 -0.99 7.82
C LEU A 85 9.94 -0.31 6.48
N SER A 86 10.55 0.89 6.55
CA SER A 86 10.92 1.64 5.35
C SER A 86 12.06 0.96 4.58
N ILE A 87 12.99 0.31 5.27
CA ILE A 87 14.07 -0.46 4.64
C ILE A 87 13.49 -1.66 3.90
N GLU A 88 12.67 -2.47 4.57
CA GLU A 88 12.05 -3.65 3.94
C GLU A 88 11.19 -3.27 2.72
N MET A 89 10.40 -2.19 2.82
CA MET A 89 9.61 -1.70 1.69
C MET A 89 10.51 -1.30 0.51
N ASN A 90 11.61 -0.60 0.76
CA ASN A 90 12.56 -0.23 -0.29
C ASN A 90 13.21 -1.46 -0.93
N ASP A 91 13.54 -2.49 -0.15
CA ASP A 91 14.10 -3.74 -0.67
C ASP A 91 13.08 -4.47 -1.56
N CYS A 92 11.80 -4.52 -1.15
CA CYS A 92 10.72 -5.04 -2.00
C CYS A 92 10.59 -4.24 -3.31
N LEU A 93 10.62 -2.91 -3.24
CA LEU A 93 10.54 -2.04 -4.42
C LEU A 93 11.74 -2.25 -5.36
N ASN A 94 12.95 -2.38 -4.82
CA ASN A 94 14.16 -2.67 -5.59
C ASN A 94 14.08 -4.04 -6.28
N LEU A 95 13.59 -5.06 -5.56
CA LEU A 95 13.39 -6.39 -6.13
C LEU A 95 12.38 -6.35 -7.28
N LEU A 96 11.25 -5.66 -7.10
CA LEU A 96 10.25 -5.49 -8.15
C LEU A 96 10.82 -4.70 -9.33
N LYS A 97 11.55 -3.60 -9.10
CA LYS A 97 12.20 -2.81 -10.16
C LYS A 97 13.13 -3.71 -10.99
N ASN A 98 14.08 -4.38 -10.35
CA ASN A 98 15.09 -5.21 -11.00
C ASN A 98 14.49 -6.37 -11.81
N ASN A 99 13.31 -6.88 -11.42
CA ASN A 99 12.67 -7.98 -12.12
C ASN A 99 11.66 -7.55 -13.19
N LEU A 100 11.04 -6.38 -13.05
CA LEU A 100 9.90 -5.97 -13.86
C LEU A 100 10.21 -4.84 -14.85
N TYR A 101 11.30 -4.08 -14.66
CA TYR A 101 11.72 -3.04 -15.60
C TYR A 101 12.59 -3.62 -16.71
N LYS A 102 12.60 -2.97 -17.87
CA LYS A 102 13.56 -3.31 -18.94
C LYS A 102 14.98 -2.95 -18.48
N GLU A 103 15.96 -3.68 -19.00
CA GLU A 103 17.35 -3.59 -18.58
C GLU A 103 17.92 -2.17 -18.74
N GLU A 104 17.52 -1.43 -19.77
CA GLU A 104 17.98 -0.06 -20.02
C GLU A 104 17.54 0.97 -18.96
N TYR A 105 16.67 0.58 -18.02
CA TYR A 105 16.17 1.44 -16.93
C TYR A 105 16.61 0.98 -15.53
N LEU A 106 17.46 -0.04 -15.44
CA LEU A 106 17.95 -0.57 -14.17
C LEU A 106 19.11 0.23 -13.61
#